data_AF-A0A8J4CDD5-F1
#
_entry.id   AF-A0A8J4CDD5-F1
#
_cell.length_a   1.000
_cell.length_b   1.000
_cell.length_c   1.000
_cell.angle_alpha   90.00
_cell.angle_beta   90.00
_cell.angle_gamma   90.00
#
_symmetry.space_group_name_H-M   'P 1'
#
loop_
_entity.id
_entity.type
_entity.pdbx_description
1 polymer ?
#
loop_
_entity_poly.entity_id
_entity_poly.type
_entity_poly.pdbx_seq_one_letter_code
_entity_poly.pdbx_strand_id
1 'polypeptide(L)'
;MSGSANISEVGEKKECPICVMFREGGCEQEFNNFMDCGVRGEKGDGDYKDCIPLFEAMRRCMQRNQAVFGDVLKDVEELSKTNTEYPEDSRPQQASVDSS
;
A
#
# COMPACT_ATOMS: atom_id res chain seq x y z
N MET A 1 34.66 -26.64 -6.77
CA MET A 1 34.27 -25.66 -7.81
C MET A 1 32.98 -26.16 -8.42
N SER A 2 31.84 -25.77 -7.85
CA SER A 2 30.52 -26.18 -8.33
C SER A 2 29.90 -25.01 -9.05
N GLY A 3 29.59 -25.24 -10.34
CA GLY A 3 29.21 -24.24 -11.32
C GLY A 3 27.92 -23.50 -11.00
N SER A 4 27.91 -22.25 -11.44
CA SER A 4 26.81 -21.31 -11.43
C SER A 4 25.61 -21.82 -12.22
N ALA A 5 24.44 -21.88 -11.59
CA ALA A 5 23.18 -21.88 -12.31
C ALA A 5 22.83 -20.44 -12.69
N ASN A 6 23.07 -20.10 -13.96
CA ASN A 6 22.37 -19.01 -14.64
C ASN A 6 20.95 -19.49 -14.93
N ILE A 7 19.95 -18.86 -14.31
CA ILE A 7 18.59 -18.81 -14.83
C ILE A 7 18.17 -17.35 -14.83
N SER A 8 18.38 -16.74 -15.99
CA SER A 8 17.80 -15.47 -16.39
C SER A 8 16.34 -15.73 -16.78
N GLU A 9 15.44 -15.75 -15.81
CA GLU A 9 14.01 -15.62 -16.05
C GLU A 9 13.57 -14.23 -15.60
N VAL A 10 13.88 -13.22 -16.43
CA VAL A 10 13.17 -11.95 -16.40
C VAL A 10 11.83 -12.18 -17.08
N GLY A 11 10.91 -12.87 -16.40
CA GLY A 11 9.51 -12.84 -16.77
C GLY A 11 9.05 -11.38 -16.72
N GLU A 12 8.35 -10.92 -17.75
CA GLU A 12 7.75 -9.60 -17.78
C GLU A 12 6.91 -9.40 -16.52
N LYS A 13 7.47 -8.71 -15.52
CA LYS A 13 6.77 -8.36 -14.29
C LYS A 13 5.69 -7.36 -14.71
N LYS A 14 4.49 -7.85 -14.99
CA LYS A 14 3.32 -6.99 -15.20
C LYS A 14 3.24 -6.06 -14.00
N GLU A 15 3.44 -4.79 -14.28
CA GLU A 15 3.47 -3.79 -13.24
C GLU A 15 2.09 -3.66 -12.61
N CYS A 16 2.04 -3.45 -11.29
CA CYS A 16 0.77 -3.30 -10.60
C CYS A 16 0.08 -2.00 -11.07
N PRO A 17 -1.22 -2.02 -11.47
CA PRO A 17 -1.88 -0.81 -11.99
C PRO A 17 -1.84 0.38 -11.03
N ILE A 18 -1.89 0.11 -9.72
CA ILE A 18 -1.72 1.13 -8.68
C ILE A 18 -0.30 1.73 -8.69
N CYS A 19 0.73 0.91 -8.90
CA CYS A 19 2.12 1.33 -9.01
C CYS A 19 2.29 2.33 -10.17
N VAL A 20 1.70 2.01 -11.33
CA VAL A 20 1.70 2.90 -12.51
C VAL A 20 1.02 4.23 -12.18
N MET A 21 -0.17 4.19 -11.57
CA MET A 21 -0.92 5.39 -11.21
C MET A 21 -0.13 6.31 -10.27
N PHE A 22 0.50 5.76 -9.24
CA PHE A 22 1.29 6.56 -8.29
C PHE A 22 2.57 7.13 -8.91
N ARG A 23 3.19 6.42 -9.84
CA ARG A 23 4.32 6.94 -10.63
C ARG A 23 3.90 8.05 -11.57
N GLU A 24 2.86 7.85 -12.39
CA GLU A 24 2.39 8.87 -13.33
C GLU A 24 1.81 10.09 -12.61
N GLY A 25 1.22 9.90 -11.44
CA GLY A 25 0.72 10.97 -10.57
C GLY A 25 1.79 11.67 -9.73
N GLY A 26 3.06 11.26 -9.83
CA GLY A 26 4.17 11.90 -9.11
C GLY A 26 4.15 11.72 -7.59
N CYS A 27 3.50 10.66 -7.10
CA CYS A 27 3.38 10.32 -5.67
C CYS A 27 4.02 8.96 -5.33
N GLU A 28 4.87 8.44 -6.21
CA GLU A 28 5.54 7.14 -6.07
C GLU A 28 6.37 7.04 -4.80
N GLN A 29 7.07 8.11 -4.43
CA GLN A 29 7.92 8.10 -3.24
C GLN A 29 7.08 7.94 -1.96
N GLU A 30 6.02 8.72 -1.81
CA GLU A 30 5.13 8.62 -0.65
C GLU A 30 4.41 7.27 -0.61
N PHE A 31 4.01 6.73 -1.76
CA PHE A 31 3.42 5.40 -1.86
C PHE A 31 4.39 4.31 -1.40
N ASN A 32 5.61 4.29 -1.93
CA ASN A 32 6.62 3.30 -1.58
C ASN A 32 6.97 3.37 -0.08
N ASN A 33 7.12 4.57 0.48
CA ASN A 33 7.38 4.73 1.91
C ASN A 33 6.26 4.12 2.77
N PHE A 34 5.00 4.33 2.40
CA PHE A 34 3.86 3.75 3.10
C PHE A 34 3.83 2.22 2.96
N MET A 35 4.02 1.68 1.75
CA MET A 35 4.03 0.24 1.49
C MET A 35 5.18 -0.47 2.23
N ASP A 36 6.38 0.10 2.22
CA ASP A 36 7.54 -0.43 2.93
C ASP A 36 7.32 -0.44 4.45
N CYS A 37 6.58 0.55 4.98
CA CYS A 37 6.17 0.54 6.37
C CYS A 37 5.20 -0.60 6.67
N GLY A 38 4.17 -0.80 5.83
CA GLY A 38 3.22 -1.90 5.97
C GLY A 38 3.89 -3.28 5.94
N VAL A 39 4.78 -3.50 4.97
CA VAL A 39 5.55 -4.75 4.84
C VAL A 39 6.44 -5.01 6.05
N ARG A 40 7.03 -3.97 6.64
CA ARG A 40 7.80 -4.11 7.88
C ARG A 40 6.90 -4.45 9.07
N GLY A 41 5.73 -3.81 9.18
CA GLY A 41 4.72 -4.14 10.18
C GLY A 41 4.24 -5.60 10.08
N GLU A 42 3.98 -6.10 8.88
CA GLU A 42 3.62 -7.52 8.63
C GLU A 42 4.69 -8.50 9.08
N LYS A 43 5.96 -8.13 8.91
CA LYS A 43 7.12 -8.95 9.31
C LYS A 43 7.44 -8.85 10.81
N GLY A 44 6.70 -8.04 11.57
CA GLY A 44 6.95 -7.79 12.99
C GLY A 44 8.11 -6.85 13.28
N ASP A 45 8.58 -6.09 12.27
CA ASP A 45 9.67 -5.12 12.37
C ASP A 45 9.14 -3.67 12.41
N GLY A 46 8.19 -3.41 13.31
CA GLY A 46 7.56 -2.09 13.50
C GLY A 46 6.08 -2.15 13.92
N ASP A 47 5.52 -1.02 14.32
CA ASP A 47 4.07 -0.88 14.59
C ASP A 47 3.38 -0.21 13.39
N TYR A 48 2.23 -0.74 12.96
CA TYR A 48 1.41 -0.13 11.91
C TYR A 48 1.02 1.32 12.20
N LYS A 49 0.95 1.71 13.48
CA LYS A 49 0.71 3.10 13.87
C LYS A 49 1.75 4.06 13.33
N ASP A 50 2.98 3.59 13.14
CA ASP A 50 4.08 4.39 12.58
C ASP A 50 3.90 4.63 11.07
N CYS A 51 3.02 3.88 10.41
CA CYS A 51 2.68 4.07 9.00
C CYS A 51 1.60 5.14 8.79
N ILE A 52 0.88 5.56 9.85
CA ILE A 52 -0.19 6.57 9.75
C ILE A 52 0.33 7.92 9.20
N PRO A 53 1.46 8.47 9.67
CA PRO A 53 2.00 9.70 9.11
C PRO A 53 2.41 9.56 7.63
N LEU A 54 2.86 8.37 7.21
CA LEU A 54 3.23 8.07 5.83
C LEU A 54 2.01 7.99 4.92
N PHE A 55 0.92 7.39 5.41
CA PHE A 55 -0.37 7.40 4.74
C PHE A 55 -0.88 8.84 4.53
N GLU A 56 -0.81 9.70 5.55
CA GLU A 56 -1.22 11.10 5.42
C GLU A 56 -0.35 11.87 4.42
N ALA A 57 0.96 11.60 4.37
CA ALA A 57 1.85 12.20 3.38
C ALA A 57 1.45 11.79 1.95
N MET A 58 1.20 10.50 1.73
CA MET A 58 0.71 9.95 0.46
C MET A 58 -0.63 10.58 0.05
N ARG A 59 -1.61 10.61 0.95
CA ARG A 59 -2.92 11.21 0.69
C ARG A 59 -2.81 12.70 0.31
N ARG A 60 -1.98 13.45 1.03
CA ARG A 60 -1.73 14.87 0.70
C ARG A 60 -1.07 15.04 -0.67
N CYS A 61 -0.20 14.11 -1.08
CA CYS A 61 0.35 14.13 -2.43
C CYS A 61 -0.74 13.94 -3.48
N MET A 62 -1.63 12.95 -3.29
CA MET A 62 -2.75 12.71 -4.20
C MET A 62 -3.67 13.95 -4.32
N GLN A 63 -3.97 14.61 -3.20
CA GLN A 63 -4.80 15.82 -3.17
C GLN A 63 -4.22 17.01 -3.96
N ARG A 64 -2.89 17.08 -4.08
CA ARG A 64 -2.22 18.11 -4.90
C ARG A 64 -2.21 17.73 -6.39
N ASN A 65 -2.24 16.44 -6.70
CA ASN A 65 -2.15 15.90 -8.06
C ASN A 65 -3.53 15.43 -8.59
N GLN A 66 -4.55 16.26 -8.45
CA GLN A 66 -5.95 15.91 -8.78
C GLN A 66 -6.19 15.53 -10.24
N ALA A 67 -5.31 15.94 -11.16
CA ALA A 67 -5.41 15.56 -12.57
C ALA A 67 -5.32 14.03 -12.77
N VAL A 68 -4.59 13.33 -11.89
CA VAL A 68 -4.44 11.87 -11.93
C VAL A 68 -5.31 11.19 -10.87
N PHE A 69 -5.43 11.77 -9.68
CA PHE A 69 -6.11 11.14 -8.55
C PHE A 69 -7.51 11.65 -8.26
N GLY A 70 -8.03 12.62 -9.01
CA GLY A 70 -9.29 13.30 -8.71
C GLY A 70 -10.47 12.33 -8.58
N ASP A 71 -10.63 11.44 -9.55
CA ASP A 71 -11.70 10.44 -9.55
C ASP A 71 -11.55 9.46 -8.38
N VAL A 72 -10.34 8.96 -8.13
CA VAL A 72 -10.05 8.06 -6.99
C VAL A 72 -10.38 8.73 -5.67
N LEU A 73 -9.98 9.99 -5.48
CA LEU A 73 -10.26 10.74 -4.25
C LEU A 73 -11.75 10.97 -4.05
N LYS A 74 -12.49 11.24 -5.13
CA LYS A 74 -13.94 11.40 -5.11
C LYS A 74 -14.64 10.10 -4.74
N ASP A 75 -14.25 8.99 -5.36
CA ASP A 75 -14.81 7.67 -5.09
C ASP A 75 -14.60 7.28 -3.63
N VAL A 76 -13.40 7.52 -3.09
CA VAL A 76 -13.09 7.28 -1.67
C VAL A 76 -13.96 8.14 -0.75
N GLU A 77 -14.17 9.42 -1.09
CA GLU A 77 -15.05 10.29 -0.31
C GLU A 77 -16.51 9.81 -0.34
N GLU A 78 -17.02 9.40 -1.50
CA GLU A 78 -18.37 8.84 -1.65
C GLU A 78 -18.53 7.51 -0.91
N LEU A 79 -17.52 6.65 -0.96
CA LEU A 79 -17.47 5.39 -0.19
C LEU A 79 -17.46 5.67 1.32
N SER A 80 -16.70 6.64 1.80
CA SER A 80 -16.67 7.00 3.22
C SER A 80 -18.02 7.48 3.77
N LYS A 81 -18.88 8.03 2.90
CA LYS A 81 -20.23 8.47 3.25
C LYS A 81 -21.23 7.33 3.35
N THR A 82 -20.94 6.20 2.68
CA THR A 82 -21.86 5.06 2.55
C THR A 82 -21.42 3.86 3.40
N ASN A 83 -20.14 3.74 3.75
CA ASN A 83 -19.59 2.70 4.62
C ASN A 83 -18.96 3.32 5.89
N THR A 84 -19.61 3.16 7.04
CA THR A 84 -18.95 3.29 8.36
C THR A 84 -18.17 2.04 8.76
N GLU A 85 -18.15 1.00 7.92
CA GLU A 85 -17.58 -0.30 8.24
C GLU A 85 -16.58 -0.73 7.15
N TYR A 86 -15.33 -1.00 7.56
CA TYR A 86 -14.37 -1.71 6.72
C TYR A 86 -14.95 -3.10 6.40
N PRO A 87 -14.82 -3.63 5.17
CA PRO A 87 -15.21 -5.00 4.88
C PRO A 87 -14.52 -5.94 5.90
N GLU A 88 -15.29 -6.72 6.66
CA GLU A 88 -14.79 -7.61 7.73
C GLU A 88 -13.61 -8.49 7.25
N ASP A 89 -13.57 -8.85 5.96
CA ASP A 89 -12.50 -9.62 5.33
C ASP A 89 -11.13 -8.91 5.23
N SER A 90 -11.08 -7.59 5.45
CA SER A 90 -9.84 -6.79 5.40
C SER A 90 -9.25 -6.49 6.78
N ARG A 91 -9.87 -6.98 7.86
CA ARG A 91 -9.32 -6.93 9.21
C ARG A 91 -8.21 -7.99 9.33
N PRO A 92 -6.95 -7.63 9.68
CA PRO A 92 -5.95 -8.64 10.00
C PRO A 92 -6.53 -9.53 11.09
N GLN A 93 -6.63 -10.84 10.83
CA GLN A 93 -7.06 -11.79 11.85
C GLN A 93 -6.09 -11.64 13.02
N GLN A 94 -6.58 -11.00 14.08
CA GLN A 94 -5.86 -10.87 15.33
C GLN A 94 -5.56 -12.29 15.79
N ALA A 95 -4.30 -12.71 15.65
CA ALA A 95 -3.85 -13.99 16.18
C ALA A 95 -4.29 -14.05 17.64
N SER A 96 -5.14 -15.03 17.92
CA SER A 96 -5.68 -15.35 19.24
C SER A 96 -4.55 -15.38 20.26
N VAL A 97 -4.51 -14.40 21.16
CA VAL A 97 -3.82 -14.56 22.45
C VAL A 97 -4.74 -15.38 23.35
N ASP A 98 -4.72 -16.69 23.10
CA ASP A 98 -5.19 -17.69 24.04
C ASP A 98 -4.17 -17.75 25.18
N SER A 99 -4.57 -17.35 26.39
CA SER A 99 -3.83 -17.65 27.60
C SER A 99 -4.81 -17.74 28.77
N SER A 100 -5.20 -19.00 28.97
CA SER A 100 -5.54 -19.72 30.21
C SER A 100 -5.66 -18.96 31.52
#